data_AF-A0A0U3LER9-F1
#
_entry.id   AF-A0A0U3LER9-F1
#
_cell.length_a   1.000
_cell.length_b   1.000
_cell.length_c   1.000
_cell.angle_alpha   90.00
_cell.angle_beta   90.00
_cell.angle_gamma   90.00
#
_symmetry.space_group_name_H-M   'P 1'
#
loop_
_entity.id
_entity.type
_entity.pdbx_description
1 polymer ?
#
loop_
_entity_poly.entity_id
_entity_poly.type
_entity_poly.pdbx_seq_one_letter_code
_entity_poly.pdbx_strand_id
1 'polypeptide(L)'
;MLPIFVAGGESSLSFEGQYRVVDQGSSLSLQRQDGQQAGQPTLKGSVSVRTQAVLPLDGGERAVMQLTLMEDGTLVALVPDSLAGMSRDTLSAYALSALKAATGFKVTQVRSVVLRFTAAK
;
A
#
# COMPACT_ATOMS: atom_id res chain seq x y z
N MET A 1 8.86 3.76 11.01
CA MET A 1 7.84 4.62 10.36
C MET A 1 7.74 4.18 8.92
N LEU A 2 6.54 4.18 8.36
CA LEU A 2 6.21 3.74 7.02
C LEU A 2 5.67 4.94 6.22
N PRO A 3 6.45 5.50 5.29
CA PRO A 3 5.95 6.54 4.40
C PRO A 3 4.98 5.95 3.36
N ILE A 4 3.88 6.68 3.14
CA ILE A 4 2.89 6.37 2.11
C ILE A 4 3.02 7.43 1.01
N PHE A 5 3.10 6.95 -0.23
CA PHE A 5 3.13 7.77 -1.43
C PHE A 5 1.96 7.40 -2.34
N VAL A 6 1.46 8.38 -3.09
CA VAL A 6 0.52 8.16 -4.19
C VAL A 6 1.25 8.42 -5.50
N ALA A 7 1.18 7.47 -6.42
CA ALA A 7 1.70 7.69 -7.76
C ALA A 7 0.69 8.52 -8.57
N GLY A 8 1.10 9.72 -8.97
CA GLY A 8 0.46 10.54 -9.98
C GLY A 8 1.16 10.39 -11.33
N GLY A 9 0.40 10.31 -12.42
CA GLY A 9 0.95 10.27 -13.79
C GLY A 9 2.01 9.19 -14.01
N GLU A 10 2.92 9.42 -14.98
CA GLU A 10 3.88 8.40 -15.41
C GLU A 10 5.02 8.13 -14.40
N SER A 11 5.32 9.03 -13.45
CA SER A 11 6.45 8.84 -12.51
C SER A 11 6.46 9.75 -11.28
N SER A 12 5.45 10.58 -11.01
CA SER A 12 5.49 11.44 -9.82
C SER A 12 4.94 10.70 -8.61
N LEU A 13 5.69 10.73 -7.50
CA LEU A 13 5.25 10.21 -6.20
C LEU A 13 4.92 11.39 -5.29
N SER A 14 3.65 11.55 -4.96
CA SER A 14 3.18 12.50 -3.95
C SER A 14 3.28 11.86 -2.58
N PHE A 15 3.99 12.51 -1.65
CA PHE A 15 4.10 12.04 -0.27
C PHE A 15 2.82 12.39 0.49
N GLU A 16 2.11 11.38 0.99
CA GLU A 16 0.84 11.56 1.73
C GLU A 16 1.06 11.66 3.24
N GLY A 17 2.16 11.10 3.75
CA GLY A 17 2.49 11.15 5.18
C GLY A 17 3.35 9.98 5.64
N GLN A 18 3.80 10.07 6.89
CA GLN A 18 4.42 8.96 7.60
C GLN A 18 3.40 8.30 8.53
N TYR A 19 3.45 6.98 8.57
CA TYR A 19 2.52 6.17 9.35
C TYR A 19 3.28 5.19 10.22
N ARG A 20 2.85 5.04 11.46
CA ARG A 20 3.27 3.95 12.31
C ARG A 20 2.33 2.78 12.07
N VAL A 21 2.88 1.66 11.61
CA VAL A 21 2.15 0.39 11.57
C VAL A 21 2.14 -0.18 12.97
N VAL A 22 0.94 -0.42 13.49
CA VAL A 22 0.71 -1.13 14.75
C VAL A 22 0.16 -2.51 14.38
N ASP A 23 0.96 -3.54 14.63
CA ASP A 23 0.57 -4.93 14.41
C ASP A 23 -0.14 -5.48 15.66
N GLN A 24 -1.41 -5.86 15.50
CA GLN A 24 -2.24 -6.44 16.58
C GLN A 24 -2.40 -7.97 16.42
N GLY A 25 -1.52 -8.61 15.65
CA GLY A 25 -1.56 -10.05 15.40
C GLY A 25 -2.42 -10.39 14.18
N SER A 26 -3.74 -10.25 14.30
CA SER A 26 -4.70 -10.55 13.22
C SER A 26 -5.10 -9.33 12.38
N SER A 27 -4.81 -8.12 12.86
CA SER A 27 -5.11 -6.86 12.18
C SER A 27 -3.92 -5.91 12.23
N LEU A 28 -3.88 -4.99 11.26
CA LEU A 28 -2.90 -3.92 11.21
C LEU A 28 -3.62 -2.58 11.27
N SER A 29 -3.11 -1.68 12.09
CA SER A 29 -3.60 -0.30 12.16
C SER A 29 -2.50 0.66 11.73
N LEU A 30 -2.89 1.70 11.00
CA LEU A 30 -2.00 2.79 10.61
C LEU A 30 -2.31 4.00 11.47
N GLN A 31 -1.31 4.50 12.17
CA GLN A 31 -1.40 5.75 12.91
C GLN A 31 -0.56 6.80 12.20
N ARG A 32 -1.20 7.86 11.70
CA ARG A 32 -0.49 8.98 11.09
C ARG A 32 0.46 9.61 12.11
N GLN A 33 1.65 9.96 11.65
CA GLN A 33 2.66 10.65 12.43
C GLN A 33 3.09 11.88 11.64
N ASP A 34 3.15 13.02 12.32
CA ASP A 34 3.77 14.21 11.78
C ASP A 34 5.29 13.97 11.74
N GLY A 35 5.80 13.70 10.54
CA GLY A 35 7.19 13.34 10.31
C GLY A 35 7.72 13.99 9.05
N GLN A 36 9.02 14.25 9.02
CA GLN A 36 9.71 14.80 7.85
C GLN A 36 9.51 13.89 6.62
N GLN A 37 9.40 14.49 5.44
CA GLN A 37 9.28 13.77 4.18
C GLN A 37 10.38 12.70 4.06
N ALA A 38 9.98 11.43 3.98
CA ALA A 38 10.93 10.33 3.74
C ALA A 38 11.39 10.36 2.28
N GLY A 39 12.57 9.81 2.00
CA GLY A 39 13.09 9.68 0.64
C GLY A 39 12.11 8.91 -0.26
N GLN A 40 11.88 9.40 -1.48
CA GLN A 40 10.98 8.74 -2.43
C GLN A 40 11.55 7.37 -2.86
N PRO A 41 10.73 6.30 -2.87
CA PRO A 41 11.18 4.98 -3.30
C PRO A 41 11.42 4.92 -4.80
N THR A 42 12.30 4.03 -5.23
CA THR A 42 12.58 3.81 -6.65
C THR A 42 11.70 2.68 -7.18
N LEU A 43 10.76 2.99 -8.08
CA LEU A 43 9.88 1.99 -8.69
C LEU A 43 10.54 1.13 -9.80
N LYS A 44 11.83 1.33 -10.06
CA LYS A 44 12.60 0.63 -11.11
C LYS A 44 13.50 -0.46 -10.51
N GLY A 45 12.89 -1.47 -9.89
CA GLY A 45 13.61 -2.53 -9.19
C GLY A 45 13.01 -3.92 -9.41
N SER A 46 13.75 -4.93 -8.95
CA SER A 46 13.31 -6.32 -8.97
C SER A 46 12.10 -6.55 -8.06
N VAL A 47 11.19 -7.41 -8.52
CA VAL A 47 10.01 -7.80 -7.77
C VAL A 47 10.36 -8.95 -6.85
N SER A 48 10.18 -8.76 -5.54
CA SER A 48 10.38 -9.79 -4.54
C SER A 48 9.14 -10.69 -4.43
N VAL A 49 7.96 -10.09 -4.30
CA VAL A 49 6.70 -10.84 -4.14
C VAL A 49 5.57 -10.17 -4.89
N ARG A 50 4.66 -10.97 -5.46
CA ARG A 50 3.35 -10.52 -5.95
C ARG A 50 2.24 -11.23 -5.22
N THR A 51 1.24 -10.48 -4.80
CA THR A 51 0.03 -11.01 -4.17
C THR A 51 -1.17 -10.10 -4.49
N GLN A 52 -2.34 -10.42 -3.96
CA GLN A 52 -3.57 -9.69 -4.19
C GLN A 52 -4.30 -9.49 -2.87
N ALA A 53 -4.90 -8.31 -2.70
CA ALA A 53 -5.82 -8.02 -1.62
C ALA A 53 -7.24 -7.98 -2.19
N VAL A 54 -8.16 -8.72 -1.57
CA VAL A 54 -9.58 -8.65 -1.90
C VAL A 54 -10.25 -7.73 -0.88
N LEU A 55 -10.82 -6.63 -1.36
CA LEU A 55 -11.50 -5.64 -0.53
C LEU A 55 -13.01 -5.71 -0.80
N PRO A 56 -13.85 -5.70 0.24
CA PRO A 56 -15.29 -5.55 0.07
C PRO A 56 -15.60 -4.15 -0.46
N LEU A 57 -16.52 -4.08 -1.42
CA LEU A 57 -17.12 -2.84 -1.90
C LEU A 57 -18.54 -2.70 -1.31
N ASP A 58 -19.05 -1.46 -1.31
CA ASP A 58 -20.45 -1.21 -1.02
C ASP A 58 -21.34 -1.95 -2.03
N GLY A 59 -22.38 -2.62 -1.53
CA GLY A 59 -23.26 -3.46 -2.37
C GLY A 59 -22.87 -4.94 -2.45
N GLY A 60 -21.85 -5.38 -1.71
CA GLY A 60 -21.46 -6.80 -1.62
C GLY A 60 -20.53 -7.28 -2.74
N GLU A 61 -20.17 -6.38 -3.65
CA GLU A 61 -19.12 -6.62 -4.64
C GLU A 61 -17.74 -6.68 -3.98
N ARG A 62 -16.75 -7.20 -4.71
CA ARG A 62 -15.37 -7.30 -4.24
C ARG A 62 -14.44 -6.71 -5.28
N ALA A 63 -13.57 -5.82 -4.84
CA ALA A 63 -12.47 -5.31 -5.65
C ALA A 63 -11.20 -6.10 -5.37
N VAL A 64 -10.39 -6.29 -6.40
CA VAL A 64 -9.08 -6.91 -6.28
C VAL A 64 -8.01 -5.83 -6.47
N MET A 65 -7.24 -5.59 -5.42
CA MET A 65 -6.06 -4.72 -5.45
C MET A 65 -4.82 -5.59 -5.62
N GLN A 66 -4.01 -5.30 -6.64
CA GLN A 66 -2.79 -6.06 -6.88
C GLN A 66 -1.64 -5.48 -6.06
N LEU A 67 -0.86 -6.35 -5.43
CA LEU A 67 0.23 -5.98 -4.54
C LEU A 67 1.54 -6.51 -5.09
N THR A 68 2.54 -5.64 -5.19
CA THR A 68 3.89 -6.00 -5.60
C THR A 68 4.87 -5.47 -4.56
N LEU A 69 5.49 -6.38 -3.82
CA LEU A 69 6.62 -6.05 -2.94
C LEU A 69 7.90 -6.10 -3.76
N MET A 70 8.64 -5.00 -3.75
CA MET A 70 9.94 -4.88 -4.39
C MET A 70 11.06 -5.28 -3.42
N GLU A 71 12.22 -5.67 -3.94
CA GLU A 71 13.37 -6.09 -3.11
C GLU A 71 13.91 -5.00 -2.19
N ASP A 72 13.71 -3.73 -2.55
CA ASP A 72 14.08 -2.58 -1.71
C ASP A 72 13.12 -2.37 -0.52
N GLY A 73 12.07 -3.19 -0.41
CA GLY A 73 11.03 -3.10 0.61
C GLY A 73 9.89 -2.14 0.25
N THR A 74 9.82 -1.64 -0.98
CA THR A 74 8.70 -0.83 -1.47
C THR A 74 7.51 -1.73 -1.82
N LEU A 75 6.37 -1.49 -1.17
CA LEU A 75 5.11 -2.15 -1.51
C LEU A 75 4.31 -1.27 -2.47
N VAL A 76 4.17 -1.72 -3.71
CA VAL A 76 3.34 -1.07 -4.72
C VAL A 76 1.96 -1.72 -4.74
N ALA A 77 0.92 -0.95 -4.42
CA ALA A 77 -0.46 -1.37 -4.49
C ALA A 77 -1.16 -0.74 -5.70
N LEU A 78 -1.58 -1.56 -6.65
CA LEU A 78 -2.39 -1.15 -7.79
C LEU A 78 -3.86 -1.20 -7.38
N VAL A 79 -4.41 -0.02 -7.13
CA VAL A 79 -5.76 0.22 -6.64
C VAL A 79 -6.71 0.41 -7.85
N PRO A 80 -7.72 -0.45 -8.03
CA PRO A 80 -8.76 -0.22 -9.02
C PRO A 80 -9.57 1.04 -8.72
N ASP A 81 -10.15 1.65 -9.76
CA ASP A 81 -10.95 2.88 -9.63
C ASP A 81 -12.16 2.73 -8.70
N SER A 82 -12.74 1.52 -8.62
CA SER A 82 -13.82 1.19 -7.68
C SER A 82 -13.44 1.39 -6.21
N LEU A 83 -12.14 1.42 -5.89
CA LEU A 83 -11.60 1.68 -4.56
C LEU A 83 -11.07 3.11 -4.37
N ALA A 84 -11.17 3.98 -5.38
CA ALA A 84 -10.67 5.36 -5.31
C ALA A 84 -11.40 6.21 -4.25
N GLY A 85 -12.64 5.86 -3.92
CA GLY A 85 -13.41 6.48 -2.85
C GLY A 85 -12.95 6.12 -1.43
N MET A 86 -12.15 5.06 -1.26
CA MET A 86 -11.62 4.68 0.06
C MET A 86 -10.47 5.60 0.50
N SER A 87 -10.31 5.73 1.81
CA SER A 87 -9.17 6.48 2.36
C SER A 87 -7.85 5.77 2.05
N ARG A 88 -6.78 6.54 1.83
CA ARG A 88 -5.44 6.01 1.51
C ARG A 88 -4.89 5.18 2.67
N ASP A 89 -5.24 5.57 3.89
CA ASP A 89 -4.90 4.86 5.13
C ASP A 89 -5.57 3.49 5.15
N THR A 90 -6.87 3.43 4.83
CA THR A 90 -7.63 2.17 4.74
C THR A 90 -7.01 1.24 3.68
N LEU A 91 -6.78 1.75 2.46
CA LEU A 91 -6.19 0.96 1.37
C LEU A 91 -4.82 0.42 1.74
N SER A 92 -3.98 1.24 2.37
CA SER A 92 -2.63 0.85 2.79
C SER A 92 -2.67 -0.20 3.91
N ALA A 93 -3.60 -0.08 4.87
CA ALA A 93 -3.78 -1.08 5.91
C ALA A 93 -4.22 -2.44 5.34
N TYR A 94 -5.14 -2.44 4.37
CA TYR A 94 -5.54 -3.66 3.65
C TYR A 94 -4.37 -4.24 2.84
N ALA A 95 -3.59 -3.40 2.15
CA ALA A 95 -2.42 -3.84 1.39
C ALA A 95 -1.40 -4.57 2.28
N LEU A 96 -1.07 -3.98 3.43
CA LEU A 96 -0.14 -4.58 4.39
C LEU A 96 -0.69 -5.87 5.00
N SER A 97 -1.99 -5.89 5.30
CA SER A 97 -2.64 -7.06 5.92
C SER A 97 -2.66 -8.24 4.96
N ALA A 98 -3.01 -8.00 3.70
CA ALA A 98 -2.99 -9.03 2.66
C ALA A 98 -1.56 -9.52 2.36
N LEU A 99 -0.56 -8.62 2.35
CA LEU A 99 0.83 -9.02 2.23
C LEU A 99 1.26 -9.94 3.37
N LYS A 100 0.98 -9.55 4.63
CA LYS A 100 1.28 -10.35 5.82
C LYS A 100 0.60 -11.72 5.75
N ALA A 101 -0.67 -11.78 5.35
CA ALA A 101 -1.41 -13.03 5.23
C ALA A 101 -0.86 -13.94 4.13
N ALA A 102 -0.43 -13.38 2.99
CA ALA A 102 0.02 -14.16 1.84
C ALA A 102 1.44 -14.72 2.01
N THR A 103 2.31 -14.04 2.75
CA THR A 103 3.75 -14.38 2.80
C THR A 103 4.28 -14.67 4.19
N GLY A 104 3.49 -14.39 5.24
CA GLY A 104 3.99 -14.36 6.61
C GLY A 104 5.06 -13.28 6.84
N PHE A 105 5.27 -12.35 5.90
CA PHE A 105 6.25 -11.28 6.04
C PHE A 105 5.94 -10.44 7.28
N LYS A 106 7.01 -10.08 7.99
CA LYS A 106 6.91 -9.05 9.03
C LYS A 106 6.74 -7.71 8.33
N VAL A 107 5.70 -6.97 8.71
CA VAL A 107 5.43 -5.63 8.18
C VAL A 107 6.63 -4.69 8.34
N THR A 108 7.53 -4.97 9.28
CA THR A 108 8.81 -4.28 9.48
C THR A 108 9.77 -4.35 8.28
N GLN A 109 9.58 -5.28 7.35
CA GLN A 109 10.37 -5.37 6.12
C GLN A 109 9.84 -4.46 5.01
N VAL A 110 8.60 -3.96 5.14
CA VAL A 110 8.05 -2.95 4.24
C VAL A 110 8.62 -1.60 4.65
N ARG A 111 9.36 -0.98 3.73
CA ARG A 111 10.02 0.31 3.94
C ARG A 111 9.19 1.49 3.46
N SER A 112 8.31 1.28 2.49
CA SER A 112 7.43 2.31 1.92
C SER A 112 6.20 1.65 1.28
N VAL A 113 5.10 2.40 1.19
CA VAL A 113 3.90 2.00 0.43
C VAL A 113 3.65 3.01 -0.66
N VAL A 114 3.38 2.52 -1.87
CA VAL A 114 3.03 3.32 -3.04
C VAL A 114 1.67 2.89 -3.55
N LEU A 115 0.69 3.78 -3.46
CA LEU A 115 -0.65 3.57 -4.01
C LEU A 115 -0.68 4.08 -5.46
N ARG A 116 -1.01 3.19 -6.39
CA ARG A 116 -1.20 3.51 -7.82
C ARG A 116 -2.65 3.28 -8.19
N PHE A 117 -3.36 4.31 -8.58
CA PHE A 117 -4.74 4.16 -9.03
C PHE A 117 -4.77 3.85 -10.53
N THR A 118 -5.50 2.82 -10.94
CA THR A 118 -5.77 2.59 -12.37
C THR A 118 -6.75 3.66 -12.82
N ALA A 119 -6.36 4.53 -13.76
CA ALA A 119 -7.28 5.51 -14.31
C ALA A 119 -8.51 4.81 -14.92
N ALA A 120 -9.71 5.29 -14.59
CA ALA A 120 -10.91 4.96 -15.33
C ALA A 120 -10.66 5.32 -16.81
N LYS A 121 -10.84 4.33 -17.69
CA LYS A 121 -10.73 4.52 -19.15
C LYS A 121 -11.97 5.22 -19.67
#